data_AF-A0A438W1J2-F1
#
_entry.id   AF-A0A438W1J2-F1
#
_cell.length_a   1.000
_cell.length_b   1.000
_cell.length_c   1.000
_cell.angle_alpha   90.00
_cell.angle_beta   90.00
_cell.angle_gamma   90.00
#
_symmetry.space_group_name_H-M   'P 1'
#
loop_
_entity.id
_entity.type
_entity.pdbx_description
1 polymer ?
#
loop_
_entity_poly.entity_id
_entity_poly.type
_entity_poly.pdbx_seq_one_letter_code
_entity_poly.pdbx_strand_id
1 'polypeptide(L)'
;ADLPLPLGGMAIRRSIPLYRAILIKKALIKAVEVALKHQNLLSEMLLERSLIRVNKERLRTYLSLYANETSTRLSEIQILAIDKLFELGYQHGFYASLLKTKD
;
A
#
# COMPACT_ATOMS: atom_id res chain seq x y z
N ALA A 1 -20.97 4.72 7.93
CA ALA A 1 -19.60 5.03 8.38
C ALA A 1 -18.71 5.08 7.15
N ASP A 2 -18.17 6.25 6.81
CA ASP A 2 -17.32 6.48 5.64
C ASP A 2 -15.88 6.00 5.88
N LEU A 3 -15.70 4.69 6.10
CA LEU A 3 -14.36 4.10 6.18
C LEU A 3 -13.83 3.82 4.76
N PRO A 4 -12.57 4.20 4.45
CA PRO A 4 -11.98 3.93 3.14
C PRO A 4 -11.81 2.42 2.96
N LEU A 5 -12.02 1.91 1.75
CA LEU A 5 -11.86 0.49 1.46
C LEU A 5 -10.35 0.12 1.40
N PRO A 6 -9.84 -0.75 2.28
CA PRO A 6 -8.47 -1.23 2.20
C PRO A 6 -8.33 -2.24 1.04
N LEU A 7 -7.60 -1.86 -0.01
CA LEU A 7 -7.42 -2.70 -1.22
C LEU A 7 -6.12 -3.50 -1.23
N GLY A 8 -5.07 -3.00 -0.58
CA GLY A 8 -3.76 -3.63 -0.60
C GLY A 8 -2.80 -2.96 0.38
N GLY A 9 -1.76 -3.71 0.76
CA GLY A 9 -0.74 -3.25 1.69
C GLY A 9 0.56 -4.02 1.51
N MET A 10 1.66 -3.42 1.97
CA MET A 10 2.97 -4.09 2.02
C MET A 10 3.11 -4.80 3.37
N ALA A 11 3.45 -6.09 3.35
CA ALA A 11 3.67 -6.88 4.55
C ALA A 11 5.11 -7.39 4.63
N ILE A 12 5.66 -7.46 5.84
CA ILE A 12 6.99 -8.01 6.13
C ILE A 12 6.81 -9.30 6.93
N ARG A 13 7.51 -10.38 6.55
CA ARG A 13 7.48 -11.64 7.31
C ARG A 13 7.99 -11.42 8.74
N ARG A 14 7.25 -11.94 9.72
CA ARG A 14 7.61 -11.87 11.17
C ARG A 14 8.97 -12.51 11.50
N SER A 15 9.45 -13.43 10.68
CA SER A 15 10.76 -14.08 10.84
C SER A 15 11.94 -13.18 10.48
N ILE A 16 11.71 -12.01 9.85
CA ILE A 16 12.78 -11.07 9.50
C ILE A 16 13.19 -10.32 10.78
N PRO A 17 14.49 -10.27 11.13
CA PRO A 17 14.96 -9.54 12.30
C PRO A 17 14.52 -8.07 12.28
N LEU A 18 14.12 -7.54 13.44
CA LEU A 18 13.53 -6.19 13.57
C LEU A 18 14.39 -5.11 12.91
N TYR A 19 15.72 -5.15 13.09
CA TYR A 19 16.61 -4.16 12.47
C TYR A 19 16.54 -4.19 10.93
N ARG A 20 16.43 -5.39 10.32
CA ARG A 20 16.25 -5.53 8.87
C ARG A 20 14.86 -5.09 8.44
N ALA A 21 13.82 -5.41 9.21
CA ALA A 21 12.46 -4.96 8.92
C ALA A 21 12.37 -3.43 8.89
N ILE A 22 13.04 -2.73 9.81
CA ILE A 22 13.13 -1.27 9.82
C ILE A 22 13.85 -0.75 8.58
N LEU A 23 14.97 -1.37 8.17
CA LEU A 23 15.70 -0.98 6.97
C LEU A 23 14.87 -1.16 5.70
N ILE A 24 14.19 -2.31 5.57
CA ILE A 24 13.28 -2.60 4.46
C ILE A 24 12.17 -1.55 4.40
N LYS A 25 11.53 -1.25 5.54
CA LYS A 25 10.48 -0.20 5.61
C LYS A 25 11.00 1.15 5.10
N LYS A 26 12.18 1.58 5.56
CA LYS A 26 12.80 2.85 5.12
C LYS A 26 13.09 2.84 3.62
N ALA A 27 13.62 1.74 3.09
CA ALA A 27 13.91 1.59 1.67
C ALA A 27 12.64 1.65 0.81
N LEU A 28 11.55 0.99 1.25
CA LEU A 28 10.26 1.00 0.55
C LEU A 28 9.63 2.39 0.52
N ILE A 29 9.62 3.10 1.66
CA ILE A 29 9.12 4.49 1.73
C ILE A 29 9.93 5.37 0.78
N LYS A 30 11.26 5.30 0.82
CA LYS A 30 12.12 6.09 -0.06
C LYS A 30 11.90 5.77 -1.53
N ALA A 31 11.67 4.51 -1.89
CA ALA A 31 11.38 4.12 -3.26
C ALA A 31 10.07 4.77 -3.77
N VAL A 32 9.02 4.82 -2.93
CA VAL A 32 7.75 5.50 -3.25
C VAL A 32 7.97 7.01 -3.38
N GLU A 33 8.71 7.64 -2.47
CA GLU A 33 9.02 9.07 -2.54
C GLU A 33 9.78 9.43 -3.83
N VAL A 34 10.78 8.64 -4.22
CA VAL A 34 11.53 8.83 -5.46
C VAL A 34 10.62 8.64 -6.68
N ALA A 35 9.78 7.59 -6.68
CA ALA A 35 8.81 7.34 -7.75
C ALA A 35 7.82 8.51 -7.92
N LEU A 36 7.35 9.09 -6.81
CA LEU A 36 6.44 10.24 -6.82
C LEU A 36 7.11 11.49 -7.37
N LYS A 37 8.33 11.79 -6.91
CA LYS A 37 9.10 12.94 -7.37
C LYS A 37 9.43 12.88 -8.88
N HIS A 38 9.60 11.67 -9.41
CA HIS A 38 9.99 11.43 -10.80
C HIS A 38 8.92 10.69 -11.61
N GLN A 39 7.63 10.99 -11.36
CA GLN A 39 6.49 10.28 -11.94
C GLN A 39 6.49 10.22 -13.48
N ASN A 40 6.96 11.27 -14.16
CA ASN A 40 7.05 11.31 -15.62
C ASN A 40 8.07 10.31 -16.16
N LEU A 41 9.27 10.27 -15.56
CA LEU A 41 10.32 9.32 -15.92
C LEU A 41 9.87 7.89 -15.66
N LEU A 42 9.24 7.65 -14.51
CA LEU A 42 8.68 6.33 -14.18
C LEU A 42 7.63 5.89 -15.22
N SER A 43 6.74 6.81 -15.60
CA SER A 43 5.69 6.53 -16.60
C SER A 43 6.27 6.13 -17.95
N GLU A 44 7.33 6.79 -18.40
CA GLU A 44 8.04 6.46 -19.64
C GLU A 44 8.71 5.10 -19.55
N MET A 45 9.45 4.83 -18.47
CA MET A 45 10.09 3.53 -18.25
C MET A 45 9.09 2.36 -18.21
N LEU A 46 7.90 2.58 -17.64
CA LEU A 46 6.84 1.56 -17.57
C LEU A 46 6.25 1.25 -18.95
N LEU A 47 6.06 2.27 -19.79
CA LEU A 47 5.57 2.13 -21.16
C LEU A 47 6.59 1.44 -22.06
N GLU A 48 7.86 1.86 -22.00
CA GLU A 48 8.96 1.27 -22.77
C GLU A 48 9.13 -0.23 -22.50
N ARG A 49 8.95 -0.64 -21.24
CA ARG A 49 9.07 -2.05 -20.82
C ARG A 49 7.80 -2.86 -21.02
N SER A 50 6.74 -2.29 -21.61
CA SER A 50 5.44 -2.93 -21.79
C SER A 50 4.84 -3.51 -20.49
N LEU A 51 5.17 -2.92 -19.34
CA LEU A 51 4.69 -3.38 -18.02
C LEU A 51 3.24 -2.98 -17.76
N ILE A 52 2.69 -2.12 -18.60
CA ILE A 52 1.37 -1.52 -18.47
C ILE A 52 0.70 -1.41 -19.84
N ARG A 53 -0.59 -1.73 -19.89
CA ARG A 53 -1.42 -1.69 -21.10
C ARG A 53 -2.38 -0.49 -21.09
N VAL A 54 -1.92 0.65 -20.58
CA VAL A 54 -2.72 1.89 -20.46
C VAL A 54 -1.98 3.04 -21.14
N ASN A 55 -2.73 4.00 -21.70
CA ASN A 55 -2.14 5.19 -22.31
C ASN A 55 -1.48 6.09 -21.25
N LYS A 56 -0.55 6.96 -21.68
CA LYS A 56 0.24 7.83 -20.80
C LYS A 56 -0.64 8.71 -19.90
N GLU A 57 -1.78 9.17 -20.40
CA GLU A 57 -2.73 10.00 -19.64
C GLU A 57 -3.44 9.23 -18.52
N ARG A 58 -3.99 8.06 -18.81
CA ARG A 58 -4.65 7.22 -17.78
C ARG A 58 -3.66 6.67 -16.78
N LEU A 59 -2.41 6.41 -17.21
CA LEU A 59 -1.35 5.99 -16.30
C LEU A 59 -1.05 7.07 -15.24
N ARG A 60 -0.99 8.34 -15.63
CA ARG A 60 -0.80 9.44 -14.67
C ARG A 60 -1.92 9.49 -13.63
N THR A 61 -3.17 9.38 -14.07
CA THR A 61 -4.33 9.30 -13.17
C THR A 61 -4.24 8.10 -12.24
N TYR A 62 -3.86 6.93 -12.77
CA TYR A 62 -3.74 5.70 -11.97
C TYR A 62 -2.66 5.84 -10.90
N LEU A 63 -1.49 6.38 -11.27
CA LEU A 63 -0.41 6.62 -10.33
C LEU A 63 -0.81 7.63 -9.25
N SER A 64 -1.55 8.70 -9.57
CA SER A 64 -2.00 9.67 -8.57
C SER A 64 -3.01 9.11 -7.55
N LEU A 65 -3.74 8.05 -7.90
CA LEU A 65 -4.72 7.42 -7.01
C LEU A 65 -4.05 6.54 -5.94
N TYR A 66 -2.98 5.84 -6.31
CA TYR A 66 -2.35 4.80 -5.46
C TYR A 66 -0.97 5.16 -4.91
N ALA A 67 -0.32 6.15 -5.49
CA ALA A 67 0.94 6.69 -5.02
C ALA A 67 0.75 8.19 -4.81
N ASN A 68 0.45 8.55 -3.57
CA ASN A 68 0.30 9.93 -3.09
C ASN A 68 0.92 10.02 -1.70
N GLU A 69 1.01 11.21 -1.11
CA GLU A 69 1.73 11.40 0.15
C GLU A 69 1.17 10.55 1.30
N THR A 70 -0.13 10.26 1.28
CA THR A 70 -0.81 9.36 2.24
C THR A 70 -0.54 7.87 2.00
N SER A 71 0.13 7.50 0.90
CA SER A 71 0.54 6.11 0.62
C SER A 71 1.79 5.68 1.40
N THR A 72 2.52 6.64 1.99
CA THR A 72 3.74 6.35 2.76
C THR A 72 3.47 5.90 4.19
N ARG A 73 2.28 6.21 4.73
CA ARG A 73 1.89 5.94 6.12
C ARG A 73 0.40 5.65 6.22
N LEU A 74 0.04 4.66 7.03
CA LEU A 74 -1.36 4.40 7.38
C LEU A 74 -1.87 5.48 8.34
N SER A 75 -2.97 6.12 7.99
CA SER A 75 -3.71 7.03 8.87
C SER A 75 -4.55 6.24 9.88
N GLU A 76 -5.01 6.92 10.94
CA GLU A 76 -5.88 6.29 11.94
C GLU A 76 -7.20 5.79 11.33
N ILE A 77 -7.78 6.52 10.38
CA ILE A 77 -9.01 6.11 9.69
C ILE A 77 -8.76 4.85 8.83
N GLN A 78 -7.59 4.76 8.17
CA GLN A 78 -7.23 3.55 7.42
C GLN A 78 -6.99 2.36 8.34
N ILE A 79 -6.40 2.57 9.51
CA ILE A 79 -6.26 1.54 10.54
C ILE A 79 -7.63 1.03 10.98
N LEU A 80 -8.57 1.92 11.30
CA LEU A 80 -9.94 1.56 11.67
C LEU A 80 -10.67 0.79 10.56
N ALA A 81 -10.43 1.16 9.30
CA ALA A 81 -11.00 0.44 8.16
C ALA A 81 -10.46 -1.00 8.03
N ILE A 82 -9.16 -1.20 8.27
CA ILE A 82 -8.53 -2.53 8.27
C ILE A 82 -9.04 -3.37 9.45
N ASP A 83 -9.11 -2.79 10.65
CA ASP A 83 -9.66 -3.48 11.82
C ASP A 83 -11.12 -3.90 11.57
N LYS A 84 -11.92 -3.05 10.91
CA LYS A 84 -13.29 -3.40 10.53
C LYS A 84 -13.35 -4.54 9.50
N LEU A 85 -12.42 -4.56 8.53
CA LEU A 85 -12.30 -5.68 7.59
C LEU A 85 -12.00 -6.99 8.32
N PHE A 86 -11.06 -6.98 9.27
CA PHE A 86 -10.72 -8.16 10.06
C PHE A 86 -11.87 -8.62 10.97
N GLU A 87 -12.59 -7.68 11.58
CA GLU A 87 -13.79 -7.97 12.37
C GLU A 87 -14.85 -8.69 11.52
N LEU A 88 -15.15 -8.17 10.32
CA LEU A 88 -16.11 -8.79 9.40
C LEU A 88 -15.65 -10.17 8.95
N GLY A 89 -14.37 -10.32 8.60
CA GLY A 89 -13.82 -11.63 8.20
C GLY A 89 -13.87 -12.66 9.33
N TYR A 90 -13.65 -12.24 10.57
CA TYR A 90 -13.79 -13.11 11.74
C TYR A 90 -15.25 -13.53 11.96
N GLN A 91 -16.19 -12.58 11.90
CA GLN A 91 -17.63 -12.85 12.04
C GLN A 91 -18.17 -13.85 11.01
N HIS A 92 -17.59 -13.86 9.80
CA HIS A 92 -17.96 -14.79 8.73
C HIS A 92 -17.08 -16.04 8.67
N GLY A 93 -16.19 -16.26 9.65
CA GLY A 93 -15.36 -17.47 9.76
C GLY A 93 -14.16 -17.55 8.81
N PHE A 94 -13.77 -16.46 8.15
CA PHE A 94 -12.55 -16.41 7.32
C PHE A 94 -11.26 -16.39 8.15
N TYR A 95 -11.32 -15.92 9.40
CA TYR A 95 -10.20 -15.87 10.32
C TYR A 95 -10.49 -16.70 11.57
N ALA A 96 -9.51 -17.48 12.03
CA ALA A 96 -9.65 -18.32 13.22
C ALA A 96 -9.73 -17.50 14.53
N SER A 97 -9.21 -16.28 14.51
CA SER A 97 -9.21 -15.36 15.64
C SER A 97 -9.40 -13.93 15.14
N LEU A 98 -9.92 -13.05 16.00
CA LEU A 98 -9.98 -11.62 15.71
C LEU A 98 -8.55 -11.07 15.61
N LEU A 99 -8.24 -10.45 14.48
CA LEU A 99 -6.96 -9.78 14.25
C LEU A 99 -7.14 -8.27 14.41
N LYS A 100 -6.18 -7.60 15.04
CA LYS A 100 -6.08 -6.13 15.01
C LYS A 100 -4.74 -5.71 14.45
N THR A 101 -4.73 -4.54 13.82
CA THR A 101 -3.53 -3.94 13.22
C THR A 101 -2.45 -3.53 14.23
N LYS A 102 -2.83 -3.30 15.49
CA LYS A 102 -1.94 -2.87 16.57
C LYS A 102 -1.50 -4.01 17.52
N ASP A 103 -1.89 -5.24 17.23
CA ASP A 103 -1.49 -6.44 17.99
C ASP A 103 -0.07 -6.93 17.64
#